data_AF-A0A431HE68-F1
#
_entry.id   AF-A0A431HE68-F1
#
_cell.length_a   1.000
_cell.length_b   1.000
_cell.length_c   1.000
_cell.angle_alpha   90.00
_cell.angle_beta   90.00
_cell.angle_gamma   90.00
#
_symmetry.space_group_name_H-M   'P 1'
#
loop_
_entity.id
_entity.type
_entity.pdbx_description
1 polymer ?
#
loop_
_entity_poly.entity_id
_entity_poly.type
_entity_poly.pdbx_seq_one_letter_code
_entity_poly.pdbx_strand_id
1 'polypeptide(L)'
;MKIINILILVFGLMAIQGCSVYKASSNEGVSVNDIKKCNTKGCLLSLGMDVVSGKLNHKGQFVEIFRGKARKSGGNYLRAVGHGIMDVGTLGLWEVVGTPVEGAISNNLGFITAIATFDGDNDLEYILRTEIYDAHGRRLDVIK
;
A
#
# COMPACT_ATOMS: atom_id res chain seq x y z
N MET A 1 -32.44 27.72 -21.87
CA MET A 1 -31.12 27.16 -22.25
C MET A 1 -30.03 27.47 -21.21
N LYS A 2 -29.79 28.72 -20.79
CA LYS A 2 -28.73 29.05 -19.81
C LYS A 2 -28.85 28.33 -18.46
N ILE A 3 -30.06 28.25 -17.88
CA ILE A 3 -30.31 27.60 -16.58
C ILE A 3 -30.09 26.08 -16.64
N ILE A 4 -30.45 25.44 -17.76
CA ILE A 4 -30.25 24.01 -17.97
C ILE A 4 -28.76 23.69 -18.09
N ASN A 5 -28.00 24.52 -18.82
CA ASN A 5 -26.54 24.35 -18.91
C ASN A 5 -25.85 24.55 -17.55
N ILE A 6 -26.33 25.49 -16.73
CA ILE A 6 -25.83 25.70 -15.35
C ILE A 6 -26.16 24.49 -14.47
N LEU A 7 -27.38 23.94 -14.55
CA LEU A 7 -27.77 22.73 -13.81
C LEU A 7 -26.94 21.50 -14.22
N ILE A 8 -26.66 21.33 -15.52
CA ILE A 8 -25.79 20.25 -16.02
C ILE A 8 -24.36 20.44 -15.50
N LEU A 9 -23.85 21.66 -15.48
CA LEU A 9 -22.52 21.96 -14.96
C LEU A 9 -22.43 21.66 -13.45
N VAL A 10 -23.41 22.11 -12.67
CA VAL A 10 -23.47 21.88 -11.21
C VAL A 10 -23.60 20.39 -10.89
N PHE A 11 -24.44 19.66 -11.63
CA PHE A 11 -24.58 18.21 -11.45
C PHE A 11 -23.29 17.45 -11.84
N GLY A 12 -22.61 17.90 -12.90
CA GLY A 12 -21.31 17.38 -13.28
C GLY A 12 -20.24 17.58 -12.20
N LEU A 13 -20.19 18.76 -11.58
CA LEU A 13 -19.25 19.10 -10.50
C LEU A 13 -19.49 18.28 -9.21
N MET A 14 -20.74 17.93 -8.89
CA MET A 14 -21.07 17.09 -7.74
C MET A 14 -20.66 15.63 -7.92
N ALA A 15 -20.69 15.10 -9.14
CA ALA A 15 -20.34 13.70 -9.42
C ALA A 15 -18.85 13.37 -9.20
N ILE A 16 -17.97 14.38 -9.16
CA ILE A 16 -16.51 14.22 -9.08
C ILE A 16 -15.97 14.24 -7.64
N GLN A 17 -16.79 14.63 -6.65
CA GLN A 17 -16.37 14.88 -5.27
C GLN A 17 -16.13 13.60 -4.43
N GLY A 18 -16.57 12.42 -4.91
CA GLY A 18 -16.54 11.18 -4.11
C GLY A 18 -15.28 10.34 -4.23
N CYS A 19 -14.45 10.56 -5.24
CA CYS A 19 -13.33 9.67 -5.57
C CYS A 19 -12.19 9.76 -4.55
N SER A 20 -11.94 10.95 -4.00
CA SER A 20 -10.88 11.17 -3.00
C SER A 20 -11.22 10.59 -1.65
N VAL A 21 -12.43 10.83 -1.14
CA VAL A 21 -12.87 10.28 0.14
C VAL A 21 -12.76 8.76 0.14
N TYR A 22 -13.20 8.12 -0.95
CA TYR A 22 -13.03 6.69 -1.15
C TYR A 22 -11.55 6.28 -1.10
N LYS A 23 -10.70 6.93 -1.88
CA LYS A 23 -9.26 6.65 -1.91
C LYS A 23 -8.54 6.93 -0.59
N ALA A 24 -8.98 7.94 0.16
CA ALA A 24 -8.47 8.31 1.45
C ALA A 24 -8.90 7.31 2.54
N SER A 25 -10.08 6.71 2.41
CA SER A 25 -10.58 5.67 3.30
C SER A 25 -9.94 4.29 3.05
N SER A 26 -9.45 4.06 1.82
CA SER A 26 -8.86 2.78 1.43
C SER A 26 -7.52 2.52 2.13
N ASN A 27 -7.34 1.28 2.60
CA ASN A 27 -6.17 0.84 3.36
C ASN A 27 -5.37 -0.26 2.63
N GLU A 28 -5.14 -0.04 1.34
CA GLU A 28 -4.37 -0.95 0.50
C GLU A 28 -2.94 -1.11 0.96
N GLY A 29 -2.37 -2.29 0.68
CA GLY A 29 -0.98 -2.63 0.95
C GLY A 29 -0.81 -3.61 2.10
N VAL A 30 0.44 -3.95 2.34
CA VAL A 30 0.88 -4.96 3.31
C VAL A 30 1.47 -4.28 4.52
N SER A 31 1.21 -4.81 5.72
CA SER A 31 1.90 -4.37 6.95
C SER A 31 2.90 -5.41 7.42
N VAL A 32 3.88 -4.97 8.22
CA VAL A 32 4.87 -5.87 8.86
C VAL A 32 4.17 -6.97 9.66
N ASN A 33 3.05 -6.64 10.33
CA ASN A 33 2.27 -7.61 11.12
C ASN A 33 1.56 -8.65 10.25
N ASP A 34 1.19 -8.31 9.01
CA ASP A 34 0.58 -9.30 8.10
C ASP A 34 1.64 -10.29 7.63
N ILE A 35 2.84 -9.80 7.31
CA ILE A 35 3.99 -10.63 6.91
C ILE A 35 4.39 -11.57 8.06
N LYS A 36 4.34 -11.10 9.32
CA LYS A 36 4.62 -11.93 10.51
C LYS A 36 3.69 -13.12 10.68
N LYS A 37 2.47 -13.05 10.16
CA LYS A 37 1.50 -14.14 10.26
C LYS A 37 1.68 -15.17 9.14
N CYS A 38 2.52 -14.88 8.16
CA CYS A 38 2.78 -15.76 7.02
C CYS A 38 3.98 -16.66 7.26
N ASN A 39 3.74 -17.97 7.17
CA ASN A 39 4.77 -19.00 7.25
C ASN A 39 5.04 -19.69 5.90
N THR A 40 4.25 -19.38 4.87
CA THR A 40 4.35 -20.00 3.55
C THR A 40 4.52 -18.97 2.44
N LYS A 41 5.12 -19.40 1.34
CA LYS A 41 5.24 -18.60 0.11
C LYS A 41 3.87 -18.15 -0.41
N GLY A 42 2.89 -19.05 -0.43
CA GLY A 42 1.52 -18.74 -0.88
C GLY A 42 0.85 -17.64 -0.05
N CYS A 43 1.15 -17.57 1.25
CA CYS A 43 0.64 -16.51 2.12
C CYS A 43 1.19 -15.13 1.73
N LEU A 44 2.50 -15.01 1.45
CA LEU A 44 3.11 -13.76 1.00
C LEU A 44 2.54 -13.28 -0.34
N LEU A 45 2.32 -14.21 -1.28
CA LEU A 45 1.69 -13.91 -2.57
C LEU A 45 0.24 -13.46 -2.39
N SER A 46 -0.49 -14.08 -1.47
CA SER A 46 -1.89 -13.73 -1.15
C SER A 46 -2.03 -12.36 -0.49
N LEU A 47 -0.99 -11.86 0.16
CA LEU A 47 -0.92 -10.48 0.65
C LEU A 47 -0.74 -9.44 -0.48
N GLY A 48 -0.53 -9.88 -1.72
CA GLY A 48 -0.26 -9.01 -2.87
C GLY A 48 1.20 -8.56 -2.94
N MET A 49 2.13 -9.40 -2.47
CA MET A 49 3.56 -9.19 -2.70
C MET A 49 4.01 -9.88 -3.98
N ASP A 50 4.88 -9.21 -4.74
CA ASP A 50 5.48 -9.73 -5.96
C ASP A 50 6.87 -10.32 -5.71
N VAL A 51 7.22 -11.37 -6.43
CA VAL A 51 8.57 -11.96 -6.42
C VAL A 51 9.49 -11.09 -7.27
N VAL A 52 10.54 -10.55 -6.64
CA VAL A 52 11.57 -9.74 -7.31
C VAL A 52 12.72 -10.61 -7.79
N SER A 53 13.16 -11.57 -6.97
CA SER A 53 14.29 -12.45 -7.29
C SER A 53 14.34 -13.67 -6.38
N GLY A 54 14.82 -14.80 -6.90
CA GLY A 54 15.13 -16.00 -6.13
C GLY A 54 16.54 -16.48 -6.44
N LYS A 55 17.36 -16.76 -5.42
CA LYS A 55 18.74 -17.22 -5.56
C LYS A 55 19.11 -18.20 -4.45
N LEU A 56 19.99 -19.16 -4.76
CA LEU A 56 20.67 -19.95 -3.75
C LEU A 56 21.72 -19.09 -3.04
N ASN A 57 21.70 -19.12 -1.71
CA ASN A 57 22.71 -18.50 -0.87
C ASN A 57 23.95 -19.42 -0.78
N HIS A 58 25.08 -18.85 -0.35
CA HIS A 58 26.36 -19.55 -0.14
C HIS A 58 26.28 -20.74 0.83
N LYS A 59 25.21 -20.82 1.63
CA LYS A 59 24.94 -21.92 2.56
C LYS A 59 24.06 -23.04 1.96
N GLY A 60 23.75 -22.99 0.66
CA GLY A 60 22.86 -23.96 0.00
C GLY A 60 21.37 -23.75 0.25
N GLN A 61 20.97 -22.66 0.93
CA GLN A 61 19.57 -22.32 1.18
C GLN A 61 18.99 -21.50 0.02
N PHE A 62 17.74 -21.75 -0.34
CA PHE A 62 17.05 -20.94 -1.35
C PHE A 62 16.50 -19.65 -0.71
N VAL A 63 16.79 -18.50 -1.29
CA VAL A 63 16.36 -17.18 -0.78
C VAL A 63 15.55 -16.47 -1.85
N GLU A 64 14.36 -16.02 -1.49
CA GLU A 64 13.45 -15.30 -2.38
C GLU A 64 13.09 -13.94 -1.79
N ILE A 65 13.13 -12.92 -2.65
CA ILE A 65 12.90 -11.53 -2.31
C ILE A 65 11.50 -11.17 -2.80
N PHE A 66 10.62 -10.83 -1.87
CA PHE A 66 9.26 -10.37 -2.11
C PHE A 66 9.18 -8.86 -1.90
N ARG A 67 8.40 -8.17 -2.72
CA ARG A 67 8.13 -6.74 -2.58
C ARG A 67 6.64 -6.48 -2.67
N GLY A 68 6.10 -5.76 -1.70
CA GLY A 68 4.70 -5.36 -1.68
C GLY A 68 4.56 -3.88 -1.37
N LYS A 69 3.48 -3.25 -1.84
CA LYS A 69 3.15 -1.87 -1.49
C LYS A 69 2.92 -1.78 0.02
N ALA A 70 3.57 -0.84 0.71
CA ALA A 70 3.38 -0.71 2.15
C ALA A 70 1.97 -0.15 2.44
N ARG A 71 1.33 -0.69 3.47
CA ARG A 71 0.05 -0.15 3.94
C ARG A 71 0.23 1.27 4.49
N LYS A 72 -0.64 2.19 4.07
CA LYS A 72 -0.66 3.56 4.60
C LYS A 72 -1.04 3.55 6.09
N SER A 73 -0.50 4.49 6.88
CA SER A 73 -0.71 4.51 8.34
C SER A 73 -2.20 4.52 8.70
N GLY A 74 -2.56 3.95 9.86
CA GLY A 74 -3.94 3.67 10.31
C GLY A 74 -4.90 4.86 10.52
N GLY A 75 -4.62 6.04 9.97
CA GLY A 75 -5.47 7.23 10.01
C GLY A 75 -6.43 7.37 8.83
N ASN A 76 -6.75 6.29 8.10
CA ASN A 76 -7.51 6.37 6.84
C ASN A 76 -8.91 6.96 7.02
N TYR A 77 -9.58 6.66 8.15
CA TYR A 77 -10.85 7.26 8.49
C TYR A 77 -10.72 8.77 8.73
N LEU A 78 -9.71 9.20 9.49
CA LEU A 78 -9.46 10.61 9.75
C LEU A 78 -9.10 11.36 8.45
N ARG A 79 -8.30 10.73 7.57
CA ARG A 79 -8.02 11.25 6.23
C ARG A 79 -9.31 11.37 5.42
N ALA A 80 -10.15 10.35 5.37
CA ALA A 80 -11.41 10.39 4.63
C ALA A 80 -12.36 11.49 5.13
N VAL A 81 -12.48 11.65 6.45
CA VAL A 81 -13.28 12.73 7.05
C VAL A 81 -12.67 14.10 6.72
N GLY A 82 -11.34 14.25 6.83
CA GLY A 82 -10.64 15.47 6.48
C GLY A 82 -10.83 15.87 5.01
N HIS A 83 -10.69 14.91 4.09
CA HIS A 83 -10.97 15.10 2.67
C HIS A 83 -12.42 15.51 2.44
N GLY A 84 -13.39 14.81 3.03
CA GLY A 84 -14.81 15.15 2.88
C GLY A 84 -15.15 16.57 3.39
N ILE A 85 -14.59 16.98 4.54
CA ILE A 85 -14.80 18.34 5.08
C ILE A 85 -14.14 19.39 4.18
N MET A 86 -12.93 19.14 3.69
CA MET A 86 -12.20 20.10 2.85
C MET A 86 -12.79 20.19 1.45
N ASP A 87 -13.27 19.09 0.88
CA ASP A 87 -13.97 19.09 -0.40
C ASP A 87 -15.25 19.94 -0.29
N VAL A 88 -16.08 19.74 0.74
CA VAL A 88 -17.26 20.59 0.95
C VAL A 88 -16.88 22.05 1.23
N GLY A 89 -15.89 22.27 2.10
CA GLY A 89 -15.45 23.61 2.51
C GLY A 89 -14.79 24.43 1.39
N THR A 90 -14.23 23.77 0.39
CA THR A 90 -13.56 24.41 -0.75
C THR A 90 -14.34 24.26 -2.06
N LEU A 91 -15.59 23.77 -2.02
CA LEU A 91 -16.41 23.46 -3.18
C LEU A 91 -15.70 22.52 -4.20
N GLY A 92 -14.90 21.59 -3.68
CA GLY A 92 -14.15 20.60 -4.44
C GLY A 92 -12.79 21.04 -4.96
N LEU A 93 -12.31 22.23 -4.57
CA LEU A 93 -10.98 22.69 -4.97
C LEU A 93 -9.87 21.92 -4.25
N TRP A 94 -10.16 21.35 -3.07
CA TRP A 94 -9.24 20.51 -2.31
C TRP A 94 -8.75 19.30 -3.12
N GLU A 95 -9.58 18.73 -3.99
CA GLU A 95 -9.16 17.67 -4.91
C GLU A 95 -8.04 18.08 -5.87
N VAL A 96 -8.04 19.33 -6.31
CA VAL A 96 -7.07 19.85 -7.28
C VAL A 96 -5.74 20.21 -6.61
N VAL A 97 -5.78 20.61 -5.34
CA VAL A 97 -4.61 21.15 -4.62
C VAL A 97 -4.14 20.20 -3.51
N GLY A 98 -5.04 19.82 -2.62
CA GLY A 98 -4.75 18.99 -1.45
C GLY A 98 -4.33 17.57 -1.82
N THR A 99 -5.03 16.91 -2.74
CA THR A 99 -4.70 15.52 -3.15
C THR A 99 -3.29 15.40 -3.77
N PRO A 100 -2.85 16.30 -4.66
CA PRO A 100 -1.46 16.32 -5.12
C PRO A 100 -0.44 16.67 -4.02
N VAL A 101 -0.76 17.63 -3.14
CA VAL A 101 0.11 18.01 -2.01
C VAL A 101 0.31 16.84 -1.06
N GLU A 102 -0.75 16.11 -0.73
CA GLU A 102 -0.66 14.88 0.06
C GLU A 102 0.15 13.79 -0.66
N GLY A 103 0.02 13.69 -1.98
CA GLY A 103 0.85 12.81 -2.79
C GLY A 103 2.34 13.13 -2.68
N ALA A 104 2.69 14.42 -2.70
CA ALA A 104 4.06 14.90 -2.55
C ALA A 104 4.61 14.72 -1.13
N ILE A 105 3.77 14.92 -0.10
CA ILE A 105 4.16 14.82 1.31
C ILE A 105 4.18 13.36 1.81
N SER A 106 3.43 12.46 1.17
CA SER A 106 3.41 11.03 1.45
C SER A 106 4.76 10.40 1.07
N ASN A 107 5.80 10.71 1.85
CA ASN A 107 7.16 10.22 1.75
C ASN A 107 7.16 8.70 1.64
N ASN A 108 7.41 8.19 0.43
CA ASN A 108 8.05 6.92 0.08
C ASN A 108 7.92 5.73 1.08
N LEU A 109 6.74 5.52 1.66
CA LEU A 109 6.30 4.20 2.14
C LEU A 109 5.92 3.35 0.93
N GLY A 110 6.71 3.42 -0.14
CA GLY A 110 6.35 2.87 -1.44
C GLY A 110 6.23 1.36 -1.35
N PHE A 111 7.21 0.72 -0.71
CA PHE A 111 7.32 -0.72 -0.68
C PHE A 111 7.91 -1.24 0.64
N ILE A 112 7.42 -2.40 1.07
CA ILE A 112 8.05 -3.26 2.06
C ILE A 112 8.69 -4.42 1.30
N THR A 113 9.92 -4.75 1.66
CA THR A 113 10.63 -5.91 1.10
C THR A 113 10.71 -7.00 2.16
N ALA A 114 10.27 -8.21 1.83
CA ALA A 114 10.43 -9.39 2.68
C ALA A 114 11.39 -10.36 2.00
N ILE A 115 12.45 -10.74 2.69
CA ILE A 115 13.42 -11.73 2.22
C ILE A 115 13.10 -13.03 2.96
N ALA A 116 12.51 -13.98 2.25
CA ALA A 116 12.18 -15.30 2.77
C ALA A 116 13.30 -16.28 2.42
N THR A 117 13.72 -17.06 3.42
CA THR A 117 14.70 -18.15 3.27
C THR A 117 13.98 -19.48 3.40
N PHE A 118 14.21 -20.37 2.46
CA PHE A 118 13.64 -21.70 2.36
C PHE A 118 14.75 -22.74 2.53
N ASP A 119 14.36 -23.95 2.90
CA ASP A 119 15.27 -25.09 2.82
C ASP A 119 15.55 -25.40 1.34
N GLY A 120 16.81 -25.63 0.98
CA GLY A 120 17.19 -25.93 -0.40
C GLY A 120 16.86 -27.35 -0.82
N ASP A 121 16.63 -28.24 0.15
CA ASP A 121 16.40 -29.68 -0.06
C ASP A 121 14.92 -30.06 -0.02
N ASN A 122 14.09 -29.21 0.59
CA ASN A 122 12.68 -29.47 0.88
C ASN A 122 11.75 -28.54 0.10
N ASP A 123 10.48 -28.90 0.01
CA ASP A 123 9.45 -28.14 -0.72
C ASP A 123 9.53 -26.63 -0.40
N LEU A 124 9.72 -25.79 -1.43
CA LEU A 124 9.95 -24.32 -1.33
C LEU A 124 8.69 -23.56 -0.87
N GLU A 125 7.81 -24.24 -0.16
CA GLU A 125 6.55 -23.75 0.34
C GLU A 125 6.68 -23.17 1.75
N TYR A 126 7.51 -23.76 2.62
CA TYR A 126 7.67 -23.35 4.01
C TYR A 126 8.87 -22.42 4.23
N ILE A 127 8.61 -21.29 4.88
CA ILE A 127 9.63 -20.27 5.13
C ILE A 127 10.32 -20.58 6.46
N LEU A 128 11.64 -20.75 6.43
CA LEU A 128 12.49 -20.94 7.61
C LEU A 128 12.82 -19.63 8.30
N ARG A 129 12.90 -18.54 7.53
CA ARG A 129 13.29 -17.24 8.06
C ARG A 129 12.84 -16.12 7.16
N THR A 130 12.23 -15.09 7.73
CA THR A 130 11.79 -13.91 6.99
C THR A 130 12.44 -12.66 7.57
N GLU A 131 13.18 -11.92 6.75
CA GLU A 131 13.70 -10.60 7.10
C GLU A 131 12.87 -9.51 6.42
N ILE A 132 12.43 -8.51 7.17
CA ILE A 132 11.58 -7.45 6.66
C ILE A 132 12.37 -6.15 6.61
N TYR A 133 12.31 -5.46 5.48
CA TYR A 133 13.01 -4.22 5.19
C TYR A 133 12.05 -3.13 4.74
N ASP A 134 12.35 -1.88 5.11
CA ASP A 134 11.66 -0.70 4.59
C ASP A 134 12.18 -0.30 3.19
N ALA A 135 11.55 0.71 2.60
CA ALA A 135 11.92 1.26 1.29
C ALA A 135 13.35 1.86 1.26
N HIS A 136 13.97 2.12 2.41
CA HIS A 136 15.32 2.67 2.54
C HIS A 136 16.36 1.59 2.86
N GLY A 137 15.96 0.31 2.86
CA GLY A 137 16.84 -0.81 3.19
C GLY A 137 17.13 -0.97 4.68
N ARG A 138 16.39 -0.28 5.56
CA ARG A 138 16.49 -0.49 7.01
C ARG A 138 15.72 -1.73 7.39
N ARG A 139 16.34 -2.61 8.16
CA ARG A 139 15.71 -3.82 8.68
C ARG A 139 14.68 -3.43 9.74
N LEU A 140 13.43 -3.78 9.50
CA LEU A 140 12.31 -3.55 10.41
C LEU A 140 12.11 -4.71 11.38
N ASP A 141 12.26 -5.95 10.90
CA ASP A 141 12.09 -7.14 11.74
C ASP A 141 12.73 -8.40 11.16
N VAL A 142 12.86 -9.44 12.00
CA VAL A 142 13.31 -10.78 11.65
C VAL A 142 12.43 -11.81 12.34
N ILE A 143 11.80 -12.66 11.53
CA ILE A 143 11.00 -13.80 11.98
C ILE A 143 11.83 -15.05 11.75
N LYS A 144 11.96 -15.89 12.78
CA LYS A 144 12.62 -17.19 12.74
C LYS A 144 11.60 -18.29 12.87
#